data_AF-A0AAD4H4H2-F1
#
_entry.id   AF-A0AAD4H4H2-F1
#
_cell.length_a   1.000
_cell.length_b   1.000
_cell.length_c   1.000
_cell.angle_alpha   90.00
_cell.angle_beta   90.00
_cell.angle_gamma   90.00
#
_symmetry.space_group_name_H-M   'P 1'
#
loop_
_entity.id
_entity.type
_entity.pdbx_description
1 polymer ?
#
loop_
_entity_poly.entity_id
_entity_poly.type
_entity_poly.pdbx_seq_one_letter_code
_entity_poly.pdbx_strand_id
1 'polypeptide(L)'
;MLDIKQADKAVKALLGYVEKKGESKNQLLEDDQTVWLIVATKKFSDASKAKPHRIPLKHSIVAPDAEICLFVKDPQRDYKRILEEKNVKAVNKVIGVSKLRAKYKPYEAKRQLCASYGMFLADARVVTVLPKLLGKTFFLKKKQPIPVDMTKSDLKKEIARAIGSTYMHTTSGTCTAVKVGLTSQSAAEITANIETAMPHIIEKIPRKWKNIQSINLKTNDSTALPIFNSLPDEGVTRIEVYGKRSNALAMDADEDEDEDEEDDE
;
A
#
# COMPACT_ATOMS: atom_id res chain seq x y z
N MET A 1 16.25 -0.25 20.76
CA MET A 1 14.88 -0.70 21.11
C MET A 1 13.96 0.49 20.89
N LEU A 2 12.80 0.33 20.26
CA LEU A 2 11.86 1.44 20.06
C LEU A 2 11.25 1.82 21.41
N ASP A 3 11.16 3.11 21.72
CA ASP A 3 10.48 3.57 22.93
C ASP A 3 8.96 3.57 22.73
N ILE A 4 8.28 2.61 23.35
CA ILE A 4 6.82 2.45 23.28
C ILE A 4 6.11 3.65 23.93
N LYS A 5 6.70 4.25 24.97
CA LYS A 5 6.12 5.43 25.64
C LYS A 5 6.11 6.64 24.70
N GLN A 6 7.18 6.78 23.91
CA GLN A 6 7.26 7.84 22.91
C GLN A 6 6.27 7.62 21.77
N ALA A 7 6.08 6.36 21.34
CA ALA A 7 5.07 6.02 20.35
C ALA A 7 3.65 6.35 20.85
N ASP A 8 3.30 5.97 22.08
CA ASP A 8 1.99 6.28 22.68
C ASP A 8 1.73 7.79 22.79
N LYS A 9 2.73 8.56 23.23
CA LYS A 9 2.65 10.03 23.25
C LYS A 9 2.43 10.62 21.86
N ALA A 10 3.16 10.13 20.85
CA ALA A 10 3.02 10.57 19.47
C ALA A 10 1.63 10.25 18.91
N VAL A 11 1.12 9.05 19.15
CA VAL A 11 -0.23 8.64 18.71
C VAL A 11 -1.31 9.52 19.36
N LYS A 12 -1.24 9.75 20.68
CA LYS A 12 -2.19 10.62 21.40
C LYS A 12 -2.16 12.05 20.89
N ALA A 13 -0.96 12.61 20.70
CA ALA A 13 -0.81 13.96 20.15
C ALA A 13 -1.39 14.06 18.72
N LEU A 14 -1.21 13.02 17.91
CA LEU A 14 -1.72 12.97 16.55
C LEU A 14 -3.24 12.85 16.50
N LEU A 15 -3.86 12.01 17.35
CA LEU A 15 -5.31 11.91 17.44
C LEU A 15 -5.94 13.23 17.92
N GLY A 16 -5.38 13.84 18.97
CA GLY A 16 -5.87 15.15 19.45
C GLY A 16 -5.69 16.29 18.44
N TYR A 17 -4.70 16.21 17.54
CA TYR A 17 -4.57 17.16 16.43
C TYR A 17 -5.65 16.95 15.37
N VAL A 18 -6.00 15.69 15.05
CA VAL A 18 -7.05 15.36 14.09
C VAL A 18 -8.41 15.84 14.59
N GLU A 19 -8.73 15.62 15.87
CA GLU A 19 -9.97 16.10 16.49
C GLU A 19 -10.09 17.62 16.40
N LYS A 20 -9.07 18.37 16.83
CA LYS A 20 -9.05 19.85 16.75
C LYS A 20 -9.15 20.38 15.31
N LYS A 21 -8.58 19.66 14.35
CA LYS A 21 -8.64 20.03 12.93
C LYS A 21 -10.01 19.73 12.32
N GLY A 22 -10.68 18.69 12.79
CA GLY A 22 -12.06 18.36 12.42
C GLY A 22 -13.05 19.43 12.88
N GLU A 23 -12.86 20.01 14.06
CA GLU A 23 -13.71 21.11 14.56
C GLU A 23 -13.56 22.41 13.77
N SER A 24 -12.37 22.67 13.19
CA SER A 24 -12.06 23.91 12.49
C SER A 24 -12.35 23.88 10.99
N LYS A 25 -12.52 22.69 10.41
CA LYS A 25 -13.01 22.50 9.05
C LYS A 25 -14.33 21.75 9.12
N ASN A 26 -15.46 22.47 8.96
CA ASN A 26 -16.79 21.92 8.71
C ASN A 26 -16.84 21.12 7.39
N GLN A 27 -16.02 20.08 7.25
CA GLN A 27 -16.09 19.11 6.17
C GLN A 27 -16.97 17.97 6.65
N LEU A 28 -18.19 17.95 6.11
CA LEU A 28 -19.30 17.03 6.40
C LEU A 28 -19.03 15.56 6.00
N LEU A 29 -17.76 15.19 5.81
CA LEU A 29 -17.33 13.84 5.51
C LEU A 29 -16.33 13.46 6.58
N GLU A 30 -16.76 12.56 7.47
CA GLU A 30 -15.91 11.83 8.41
C GLU A 30 -14.97 10.90 7.62
N ASP A 31 -14.08 11.48 6.83
CA ASP A 31 -13.07 10.72 6.11
C ASP A 31 -12.02 10.27 7.12
N ASP A 32 -12.23 9.06 7.66
CA ASP A 32 -11.26 8.31 8.45
C ASP A 32 -9.86 8.42 7.83
N GLN A 33 -8.98 9.17 8.49
CA GLN A 33 -7.63 9.36 7.98
C GLN A 33 -6.79 8.14 8.32
N THR A 34 -6.04 7.65 7.34
CA THR A 34 -5.06 6.60 7.56
C THR A 34 -3.85 7.14 8.31
N VAL A 35 -3.47 6.46 9.39
CA VAL A 35 -2.23 6.71 10.12
C VAL A 35 -1.11 5.93 9.46
N TRP A 36 -0.06 6.64 9.05
CA TRP A 36 1.11 6.12 8.37
C TRP A 36 2.33 6.17 9.29
N LEU A 37 3.06 5.05 9.32
CA LEU A 37 4.41 4.97 9.86
C LEU A 37 5.41 5.13 8.71
N ILE A 38 6.18 6.20 8.75
CA ILE A 38 7.26 6.48 7.82
C ILE A 38 8.56 5.93 8.41
N VAL A 39 9.22 5.05 7.68
CA VAL A 39 10.56 4.56 8.00
C VAL A 39 11.54 5.11 6.97
N ALA A 40 12.48 5.90 7.44
CA ALA A 40 13.59 6.41 6.64
C ALA A 40 14.84 5.57 6.90
N THR A 41 15.55 5.22 5.83
CA THR A 41 16.75 4.41 5.86
C THR A 41 17.98 5.21 5.42
N LYS A 42 19.15 4.91 6.00
CA LYS A 42 20.43 5.57 5.70
C LYS A 42 20.90 5.27 4.27
N LYS A 43 20.76 4.02 3.82
CA LYS A 43 21.11 3.57 2.46
C LYS A 43 19.89 2.98 1.76
N PHE A 44 19.69 3.43 0.51
CA PHE A 44 18.65 2.91 -0.36
C PHE A 44 18.99 1.48 -0.82
N SER A 45 17.97 0.78 -1.32
CA SER A 45 18.11 -0.54 -1.92
C SER A 45 17.82 -0.48 -3.41
N ASP A 46 18.69 -1.03 -4.24
CA ASP A 46 18.49 -1.09 -5.69
C ASP A 46 17.37 -2.04 -6.13
N ALA A 47 16.97 -2.98 -5.26
CA ALA A 47 15.95 -3.97 -5.59
C ALA A 47 14.52 -3.42 -5.35
N SER A 48 13.94 -2.79 -6.36
CA SER A 48 12.50 -2.49 -6.39
C SER A 48 11.70 -3.76 -6.63
N LYS A 49 11.30 -4.45 -5.55
CA LYS A 49 10.39 -5.58 -5.67
C LYS A 49 8.97 -5.05 -5.76
N ALA A 50 8.30 -5.31 -6.87
CA ALA A 50 6.89 -4.95 -7.06
C ALA A 50 5.93 -5.73 -6.13
N LYS A 51 6.40 -6.81 -5.49
CA LYS A 51 5.57 -7.63 -4.59
C LYS A 51 5.48 -6.97 -3.21
N PRO A 52 4.27 -6.61 -2.74
CA PRO A 52 4.10 -6.05 -1.41
C PRO A 52 4.50 -7.07 -0.33
N HIS A 53 5.15 -6.58 0.72
CA HIS A 53 5.49 -7.39 1.89
C HIS A 53 4.38 -7.34 2.91
N ARG A 54 3.87 -8.52 3.29
CA ARG A 54 2.84 -8.67 4.31
C ARG A 54 3.43 -8.50 5.70
N ILE A 55 2.83 -7.64 6.50
CA ILE A 55 3.14 -7.40 7.91
C ILE A 55 1.88 -7.72 8.71
N PRO A 56 1.87 -8.76 9.57
CA PRO A 56 0.72 -9.05 10.40
C PRO A 56 0.50 -7.93 11.42
N LEU A 57 -0.76 -7.56 11.63
CA LEU A 57 -1.16 -6.62 12.68
C LEU A 57 -2.02 -7.34 13.72
N LYS A 58 -2.06 -6.78 14.93
CA LYS A 58 -2.92 -7.27 16.01
C LYS A 58 -4.36 -6.83 15.79
N HIS A 59 -4.56 -5.58 15.38
CA HIS A 59 -5.85 -4.98 15.05
C HIS A 59 -5.90 -4.65 13.55
N SER A 60 -6.91 -5.17 12.85
CA SER A 60 -7.08 -4.96 11.40
C SER A 60 -7.36 -3.48 11.10
N ILE A 61 -6.73 -2.96 10.04
CA ILE A 61 -7.00 -1.61 9.50
C ILE A 61 -8.20 -1.64 8.55
N VAL A 62 -8.51 -2.80 7.97
CA VAL A 62 -9.61 -2.95 7.05
C VAL A 62 -10.91 -2.96 7.84
N ALA A 63 -11.80 -2.01 7.52
CA ALA A 63 -13.11 -1.92 8.12
C ALA A 63 -13.93 -3.19 7.84
N PRO A 64 -14.78 -3.66 8.76
CA PRO A 64 -15.53 -4.92 8.59
C PRO A 64 -16.50 -4.93 7.40
N ASP A 65 -16.93 -3.75 6.97
CA ASP A 65 -17.83 -3.47 5.85
C ASP A 65 -17.10 -3.25 4.51
N ALA A 66 -15.77 -3.17 4.52
CA ALA A 66 -14.99 -2.86 3.34
C ALA A 66 -15.18 -3.92 2.24
N GLU A 67 -15.53 -3.47 1.02
CA GLU A 67 -15.67 -4.38 -0.10
C GLU A 67 -14.31 -4.92 -0.57
N ILE A 68 -14.20 -6.25 -0.65
CA ILE A 68 -12.99 -6.95 -1.10
C ILE A 68 -13.19 -7.54 -2.49
N CYS A 69 -12.25 -7.24 -3.39
CA CYS A 69 -12.22 -7.79 -4.73
C CYS A 69 -11.08 -8.80 -4.88
N LEU A 70 -11.36 -9.98 -5.44
CA LEU A 70 -10.39 -11.04 -5.72
C LEU A 70 -10.16 -11.20 -7.23
N PHE A 71 -8.90 -11.07 -7.65
CA PHE A 71 -8.44 -11.38 -9.00
C PHE A 71 -7.99 -12.84 -9.12
N VAL A 72 -8.59 -13.59 -10.04
CA VAL A 72 -8.31 -15.02 -10.24
C VAL A 72 -7.90 -15.32 -11.68
N LYS A 73 -7.23 -16.45 -11.87
CA LYS A 73 -7.02 -17.04 -13.19
C LYS A 73 -8.37 -17.56 -13.72
N ASP A 74 -8.59 -17.47 -15.03
CA ASP A 74 -9.75 -18.10 -15.66
C ASP A 74 -9.62 -19.64 -15.62
N PRO A 75 -10.73 -20.38 -15.46
CA PRO A 75 -12.12 -19.92 -15.40
C PRO A 75 -12.57 -19.46 -14.00
N GLN A 76 -13.25 -18.31 -13.96
CA GLN A 76 -13.79 -17.71 -12.72
C GLN A 76 -14.82 -18.58 -11.96
N ARG A 77 -15.45 -19.57 -12.61
CA ARG A 77 -16.54 -20.38 -12.01
C ARG A 77 -16.00 -21.29 -10.90
N ASP A 78 -14.84 -21.89 -11.13
CA ASP A 78 -14.22 -22.83 -10.18
C ASP A 78 -13.86 -22.12 -8.87
N TYR A 79 -13.32 -20.91 -8.97
CA TYR A 79 -12.97 -20.13 -7.78
C TYR A 79 -14.20 -19.68 -6.98
N LYS A 80 -15.33 -19.40 -7.64
CA LYS A 80 -16.58 -19.12 -6.94
C LYS A 80 -17.08 -20.34 -6.17
N ARG A 81 -17.05 -21.52 -6.81
CA ARG A 81 -17.41 -22.79 -6.15
C ARG A 81 -16.50 -23.07 -4.94
N ILE A 82 -15.19 -22.87 -5.07
CA ILE A 82 -14.24 -23.06 -3.97
C ILE A 82 -14.50 -22.06 -2.81
N LEU A 83 -14.88 -20.81 -3.14
CA LEU A 83 -15.22 -19.80 -2.13
C LEU A 83 -16.52 -20.14 -1.39
N GLU A 84 -17.52 -20.67 -2.10
CA GLU A 84 -18.79 -21.14 -1.55
C GLU A 84 -18.59 -22.37 -0.66
N GLU A 85 -17.85 -23.37 -1.14
CA GLU A 85 -17.53 -24.61 -0.40
C GLU A 85 -16.76 -24.31 0.89
N LYS A 86 -15.81 -23.37 0.84
CA LYS A 86 -15.03 -22.95 2.02
C LYS A 86 -15.70 -21.84 2.85
N ASN A 87 -16.92 -21.43 2.48
CA ASN A 87 -17.75 -20.43 3.15
C ASN A 87 -17.00 -19.13 3.47
N VAL A 88 -16.29 -18.57 2.49
CA VAL A 88 -15.58 -17.30 2.63
C VAL A 88 -16.50 -16.15 2.20
N LYS A 89 -17.25 -15.60 3.16
CA LYS A 89 -18.14 -14.43 2.93
C LYS A 89 -17.43 -13.08 2.86
N ALA A 90 -16.12 -13.05 3.11
CA ALA A 90 -15.35 -11.81 3.13
C ALA A 90 -15.04 -11.24 1.73
N VAL A 91 -15.27 -12.00 0.65
CA VAL A 91 -14.96 -11.56 -0.73
C VAL A 91 -16.25 -11.21 -1.47
N ASN A 92 -16.46 -9.93 -1.77
CA ASN A 92 -17.67 -9.44 -2.45
C ASN A 92 -17.65 -9.73 -3.95
N LYS A 93 -16.49 -9.58 -4.59
CA LYS A 93 -16.39 -9.68 -6.07
C LYS A 93 -15.19 -10.51 -6.50
N VAL A 94 -15.46 -11.52 -7.34
CA VAL A 94 -14.42 -12.30 -8.03
C VAL A 94 -14.35 -11.87 -9.50
N ILE A 95 -13.17 -11.46 -9.96
CA ILE A 95 -12.91 -10.99 -11.33
C ILE A 95 -11.80 -11.85 -11.96
N GLY A 96 -12.09 -12.46 -13.10
CA GLY A 96 -11.09 -13.16 -13.91
C GLY A 96 -10.20 -12.20 -14.70
N VAL A 97 -8.95 -12.58 -14.95
CA VAL A 97 -8.00 -11.78 -15.75
C VAL A 97 -8.51 -11.46 -17.17
N SER A 98 -9.24 -12.38 -17.81
CA SER A 98 -9.83 -12.11 -19.15
C SER A 98 -10.88 -11.00 -19.09
N LYS A 99 -11.73 -10.99 -18.05
CA LYS A 99 -12.73 -9.94 -17.84
C LYS A 99 -12.08 -8.60 -17.49
N LEU A 100 -11.01 -8.62 -16.72
CA LEU A 100 -10.25 -7.41 -16.38
C LEU A 100 -9.68 -6.77 -17.66
N ARG A 101 -9.16 -7.59 -18.57
CA ARG A 101 -8.63 -7.15 -19.87
C ARG A 101 -9.69 -6.58 -20.81
N ALA A 102 -10.87 -7.20 -20.88
CA ALA A 102 -11.93 -6.77 -21.78
C ALA A 102 -12.72 -5.57 -21.25
N LYS A 103 -13.22 -5.64 -20.01
CA LYS A 103 -14.19 -4.67 -19.46
C LYS A 103 -13.53 -3.43 -18.85
N TYR A 104 -12.35 -3.59 -18.25
CA TYR A 104 -11.68 -2.52 -17.51
C TYR A 104 -10.48 -1.95 -18.28
N LYS A 105 -10.50 -1.99 -19.62
CA LYS A 105 -9.52 -1.29 -20.47
C LYS A 105 -9.63 0.24 -20.34
N PRO A 106 -10.83 0.85 -20.37
CA PRO A 106 -10.98 2.30 -20.24
C PRO A 106 -10.48 2.83 -18.89
N TYR A 107 -9.88 4.03 -18.91
CA TYR A 107 -9.30 4.65 -17.71
C TYR A 107 -10.34 4.93 -16.62
N GLU A 108 -11.54 5.36 -17.02
CA GLU A 108 -12.64 5.63 -16.11
C GLU A 108 -13.06 4.37 -15.33
N ALA A 109 -13.24 3.24 -16.03
CA ALA A 109 -13.61 1.97 -15.41
C ALA A 109 -12.57 1.51 -14.38
N LYS A 110 -11.27 1.73 -14.64
CA LYS A 110 -10.19 1.45 -13.66
C LYS A 110 -10.28 2.35 -12.43
N ARG A 111 -10.57 3.63 -12.61
CA ARG A 111 -10.75 4.59 -11.51
C ARG A 111 -11.96 4.24 -10.65
N GLN A 112 -13.08 3.90 -11.28
CA GLN A 112 -14.29 3.43 -10.60
C GLN A 112 -14.01 2.14 -9.81
N LEU A 113 -13.37 1.13 -10.42
CA LEU A 113 -12.99 -0.10 -9.73
C LEU A 113 -12.13 0.17 -8.49
N CYS A 114 -11.15 1.07 -8.61
CA CYS A 114 -10.28 1.46 -7.50
C CYS A 114 -10.99 2.26 -6.40
N ALA A 115 -12.11 2.93 -6.73
CA ALA A 115 -12.91 3.71 -5.80
C ALA A 115 -13.90 2.82 -5.03
N SER A 116 -14.59 1.90 -5.71
CA SER A 116 -15.61 1.04 -5.11
C SER A 116 -15.06 0.07 -4.07
N TYR A 117 -13.86 -0.49 -4.31
CA TYR A 117 -13.30 -1.51 -3.44
C TYR A 117 -12.24 -0.94 -2.48
N GLY A 118 -12.27 -1.41 -1.23
CA GLY A 118 -11.30 -1.05 -0.19
C GLY A 118 -10.00 -1.85 -0.31
N MET A 119 -10.11 -3.13 -0.68
CA MET A 119 -8.99 -4.07 -0.70
C MET A 119 -9.03 -4.96 -1.95
N PHE A 120 -7.86 -5.22 -2.53
CA PHE A 120 -7.70 -6.10 -3.68
C PHE A 120 -6.82 -7.29 -3.31
N LEU A 121 -7.36 -8.49 -3.50
CA LEU A 121 -6.66 -9.76 -3.39
C LEU A 121 -6.42 -10.30 -4.80
N ALA A 122 -5.36 -11.08 -4.98
CA ALA A 122 -5.00 -11.67 -6.25
C ALA A 122 -4.36 -13.03 -6.04
N ASP A 123 -4.69 -14.01 -6.89
CA ASP A 123 -3.94 -15.25 -6.93
C ASP A 123 -2.45 -14.95 -7.25
N ALA A 124 -1.53 -15.56 -6.50
CA ALA A 124 -0.09 -15.37 -6.68
C ALA A 124 0.39 -15.50 -8.15
N ARG A 125 -0.32 -16.32 -8.96
CA ARG A 125 -0.03 -16.54 -10.39
C ARG A 125 -0.42 -15.36 -11.29
N VAL A 126 -1.39 -14.55 -10.90
CA VAL A 126 -1.86 -13.41 -11.71
C VAL A 126 -1.18 -12.09 -11.34
N VAL A 127 -0.55 -12.00 -10.15
CA VAL A 127 0.07 -10.77 -9.63
C VAL A 127 1.12 -10.15 -10.57
N THR A 128 1.82 -10.95 -11.37
CA THR A 128 2.80 -10.44 -12.34
C THR A 128 2.16 -9.74 -13.54
N VAL A 129 0.93 -10.10 -13.89
CA VAL A 129 0.19 -9.56 -15.05
C VAL A 129 -0.63 -8.32 -14.66
N LEU A 130 -1.06 -8.25 -13.39
CA LEU A 130 -1.94 -7.18 -12.87
C LEU A 130 -1.41 -5.75 -13.05
N PRO A 131 -0.11 -5.44 -12.89
CA PRO A 131 0.39 -4.08 -13.07
C PRO A 131 0.08 -3.49 -14.44
N LYS A 132 0.19 -4.30 -15.50
CA LYS A 132 -0.12 -3.88 -16.88
C LYS A 132 -1.62 -3.66 -17.10
N LEU A 133 -2.47 -4.45 -16.44
CA LEU A 133 -3.92 -4.39 -16.60
C LEU A 133 -4.55 -3.24 -15.80
N LEU A 134 -4.18 -3.10 -14.53
CA LEU A 134 -4.74 -2.11 -13.61
C LEU A 134 -4.23 -0.68 -13.87
N GLY A 135 -3.09 -0.53 -14.54
CA GLY A 135 -2.49 0.76 -14.85
C GLY A 135 -2.01 1.52 -13.60
N LYS A 136 -1.57 2.77 -13.79
CA LYS A 136 -0.89 3.58 -12.75
C LYS A 136 -1.79 4.00 -11.57
N THR A 137 -3.11 4.05 -11.75
CA THR A 137 -4.07 4.55 -10.74
C THR A 137 -4.04 3.74 -9.44
N PHE A 138 -3.97 2.42 -9.55
CA PHE A 138 -3.89 1.50 -8.41
C PHE A 138 -2.58 1.66 -7.63
N PHE A 139 -1.47 1.90 -8.35
CA PHE A 139 -0.14 2.08 -7.75
C PHE A 139 -0.03 3.43 -7.05
N LEU A 140 -0.58 4.49 -7.66
CA LEU A 140 -0.60 5.83 -7.08
C LEU A 140 -1.39 5.87 -5.76
N LYS A 141 -2.57 5.23 -5.74
CA LYS A 141 -3.40 5.12 -4.51
C LYS A 141 -2.90 4.08 -3.50
N LYS A 142 -1.79 3.38 -3.80
CA LYS A 142 -1.25 2.28 -2.98
C LYS A 142 -2.29 1.18 -2.67
N LYS A 143 -3.22 0.94 -3.61
CA LYS A 143 -4.23 -0.14 -3.56
C LYS A 143 -3.83 -1.29 -4.47
N GLN A 144 -2.55 -1.68 -4.46
CA GLN A 144 -2.05 -2.75 -5.30
C GLN A 144 -2.60 -4.11 -4.83
N PRO A 145 -2.88 -5.05 -5.74
CA PRO A 145 -3.42 -6.36 -5.36
C PRO A 145 -2.44 -7.18 -4.53
N ILE A 146 -2.97 -7.80 -3.48
CA ILE A 146 -2.22 -8.59 -2.52
C ILE A 146 -2.18 -10.06 -2.99
N PRO A 147 -1.00 -10.69 -3.06
CA PRO A 147 -0.90 -12.11 -3.40
C PRO A 147 -1.52 -12.98 -2.30
N VAL A 148 -2.42 -13.87 -2.71
CA VAL A 148 -3.03 -14.93 -1.90
C VAL A 148 -2.84 -16.25 -2.64
N ASP A 149 -2.34 -17.26 -1.93
CA ASP A 149 -2.19 -18.61 -2.49
C ASP A 149 -3.52 -19.34 -2.43
N MET A 150 -4.21 -19.43 -3.56
CA MET A 150 -5.50 -20.12 -3.66
C MET A 150 -5.37 -21.66 -3.61
N THR A 151 -4.15 -22.20 -3.67
CA THR A 151 -3.87 -23.64 -3.68
C THR A 151 -3.82 -24.28 -2.29
N LYS A 152 -3.78 -23.48 -1.22
CA LYS A 152 -3.71 -23.99 0.15
C LYS A 152 -5.04 -24.58 0.63
N SER A 153 -4.97 -25.58 1.50
CA SER A 153 -6.13 -26.22 2.14
C SER A 153 -7.01 -25.19 2.86
N ASP A 154 -6.40 -24.34 3.69
CA ASP A 154 -7.11 -23.39 4.55
C ASP A 154 -7.23 -21.99 3.94
N LEU A 155 -8.02 -21.87 2.87
CA LEU A 155 -8.23 -20.60 2.17
C LEU A 155 -8.81 -19.52 3.09
N LYS A 156 -9.76 -19.88 3.97
CA LYS A 156 -10.38 -18.96 4.92
C LYS A 156 -9.36 -18.33 5.86
N LYS A 157 -8.41 -19.12 6.35
CA LYS A 157 -7.35 -18.65 7.24
C LYS A 157 -6.36 -17.75 6.50
N GLU A 158 -5.99 -18.09 5.27
CA GLU A 158 -5.10 -17.25 4.46
C GLU A 158 -5.75 -15.89 4.13
N ILE A 159 -7.05 -15.87 3.77
CA ILE A 159 -7.78 -14.64 3.51
C ILE A 159 -7.95 -13.80 4.79
N ALA A 160 -8.36 -14.42 5.91
CA ALA A 160 -8.45 -13.72 7.19
C ALA A 160 -7.10 -13.13 7.62
N ARG A 161 -6.01 -13.87 7.40
CA ARG A 161 -4.65 -13.38 7.65
C ARG A 161 -4.28 -12.25 6.70
N ALA A 162 -4.69 -12.31 5.43
CA ALA A 162 -4.44 -11.25 4.47
C ALA A 162 -5.17 -9.95 4.86
N ILE A 163 -6.41 -10.04 5.33
CA ILE A 163 -7.22 -8.91 5.79
C ILE A 163 -6.63 -8.29 7.06
N GLY A 164 -6.25 -9.11 8.04
CA GLY A 164 -5.63 -8.66 9.30
C GLY A 164 -4.16 -8.23 9.17
N SER A 165 -3.62 -8.11 7.96
CA SER A 165 -2.23 -7.68 7.73
C SER A 165 -2.19 -6.34 7.00
N THR A 166 -1.17 -5.54 7.31
CA THR A 166 -0.78 -4.38 6.50
C THR A 166 0.28 -4.75 5.47
N TYR A 167 0.45 -3.91 4.47
CA TYR A 167 1.33 -4.16 3.34
C TYR A 167 2.34 -3.04 3.17
N MET A 168 3.61 -3.41 3.25
CA MET A 168 4.73 -2.54 2.95
C MET A 168 5.11 -2.69 1.49
N HIS A 169 5.10 -1.57 0.77
CA HIS A 169 5.56 -1.51 -0.61
C HIS A 169 6.99 -0.96 -0.59
N THR A 170 7.96 -1.78 -1.00
CA THR A 170 9.34 -1.36 -1.10
C THR A 170 9.51 -0.46 -2.31
N THR A 171 10.02 0.74 -2.10
CA THR A 171 10.41 1.66 -3.17
C THR A 171 11.94 1.65 -3.31
N SER A 172 12.47 2.06 -4.45
CA SER A 172 13.92 2.23 -4.64
C SER A 172 14.50 3.42 -3.86
N GLY A 173 13.69 4.09 -3.03
CA GLY A 173 14.08 5.24 -2.25
C GLY A 173 14.52 4.87 -0.83
N THR A 174 14.88 5.89 -0.07
CA THR A 174 15.25 5.75 1.35
C THR A 174 14.04 5.72 2.28
N CYS A 175 12.88 6.19 1.82
CA CYS A 175 11.69 6.40 2.63
C CYS A 175 10.57 5.43 2.22
N THR A 176 10.06 4.67 3.19
CA THR A 176 8.89 3.80 3.01
C THR A 176 7.80 4.18 4.01
N ALA A 177 6.56 4.26 3.53
CA ALA A 177 5.39 4.52 4.37
C ALA A 177 4.51 3.28 4.47
N VAL A 178 4.21 2.85 5.70
CA VAL A 178 3.40 1.69 6.04
C VAL A 178 2.14 2.16 6.77
N LYS A 179 0.97 1.60 6.44
CA LYS A 179 -0.27 1.90 7.17
C LYS A 179 -0.27 1.14 8.49
N VAL A 180 -0.52 1.82 9.61
CA VAL A 180 -0.52 1.20 10.95
C VAL A 180 -1.86 1.30 11.68
N GLY A 181 -2.76 2.18 11.23
CA GLY A 181 -4.09 2.33 11.81
C GLY A 181 -4.96 3.32 11.04
N LEU A 182 -6.19 3.46 11.52
CA LEU A 182 -7.11 4.56 11.16
C LEU A 182 -7.24 5.50 12.36
N THR A 183 -7.64 6.75 12.12
CA THR A 183 -7.91 7.72 13.19
C THR A 183 -9.07 7.30 14.10
N SER A 184 -9.99 6.48 13.60
CA SER A 184 -11.13 5.95 14.37
C SER A 184 -10.78 4.80 15.32
N GLN A 185 -9.52 4.32 15.28
CA GLN A 185 -9.02 3.33 16.23
C GLN A 185 -8.48 4.00 17.48
N SER A 186 -8.50 3.29 18.61
CA SER A 186 -7.97 3.81 19.86
C SER A 186 -6.45 3.93 19.83
N ALA A 187 -5.90 4.88 20.61
CA ALA A 187 -4.45 5.08 20.71
C ALA A 187 -3.69 3.81 21.14
N ALA A 188 -4.31 2.99 21.99
CA ALA A 188 -3.73 1.74 22.48
C ALA A 188 -3.63 0.69 21.38
N GLU A 189 -4.65 0.56 20.52
CA GLU A 189 -4.66 -0.38 19.40
C GLU A 189 -3.61 -0.01 18.36
N ILE A 190 -3.48 1.28 18.03
CA ILE A 190 -2.46 1.77 17.09
C ILE A 190 -1.07 1.52 17.64
N THR A 191 -0.84 1.74 18.94
CA THR A 191 0.45 1.49 19.59
C THR A 191 0.80 -0.01 19.57
N ALA A 192 -0.16 -0.89 19.85
CA ALA A 192 0.02 -2.34 19.75
C ALA A 192 0.30 -2.80 18.30
N ASN A 193 -0.34 -2.16 17.32
CA ASN A 193 -0.05 -2.38 15.90
C ASN A 193 1.37 -1.96 15.53
N ILE A 194 1.86 -0.83 16.05
CA ILE A 194 3.25 -0.39 15.83
C ILE A 194 4.22 -1.40 16.45
N GLU A 195 3.98 -1.83 17.69
CA GLU A 195 4.84 -2.81 18.38
C GLU A 195 4.97 -4.12 17.60
N THR A 196 3.86 -4.64 17.08
CA THR A 196 3.85 -5.88 16.29
C THR A 196 4.43 -5.68 14.88
N ALA A 197 4.16 -4.55 14.23
CA ALA A 197 4.63 -4.28 12.88
C ALA A 197 6.14 -4.05 12.82
N MET A 198 6.73 -3.42 13.84
CA MET A 198 8.12 -2.97 13.82
C MET A 198 9.14 -4.11 13.60
N PRO A 199 9.14 -5.21 14.36
CA PRO A 199 10.02 -6.36 14.11
C PRO A 199 9.95 -6.88 12.67
N HIS A 200 8.73 -7.00 12.12
CA HIS A 200 8.51 -7.48 10.77
C HIS A 200 9.02 -6.49 9.72
N ILE A 201 8.85 -5.18 9.93
CA ILE A 201 9.40 -4.14 9.04
C ILE A 201 10.93 -4.19 9.03
N ILE A 202 11.56 -4.26 10.21
CA ILE A 202 13.02 -4.27 10.36
C ILE A 202 13.64 -5.49 9.66
N GLU A 203 12.99 -6.65 9.74
CA GLU A 203 13.47 -7.88 9.10
C GLU A 203 13.52 -7.76 7.57
N LYS A 204 12.60 -6.98 6.98
CA LYS A 204 12.53 -6.79 5.52
C LYS A 204 13.40 -5.66 5.00
N ILE A 205 13.82 -4.73 5.86
CA ILE A 205 14.75 -3.67 5.48
C ILE A 205 16.17 -4.26 5.33
N PRO A 206 16.90 -3.97 4.24
CA PRO A 206 18.26 -4.43 4.08
C PRO A 206 19.15 -3.86 5.17
N ARG A 207 20.04 -4.70 5.72
CA ARG A 207 20.92 -4.37 6.87
C ARG A 207 20.16 -4.08 8.17
N LYS A 208 18.86 -4.42 8.23
CA LYS A 208 18.00 -4.44 9.43
C LYS A 208 18.07 -3.10 10.20
N TRP A 209 18.20 -3.17 11.52
CA TRP A 209 18.18 -2.01 12.42
C TRP A 209 19.27 -0.97 12.12
N LYS A 210 20.47 -1.42 11.68
CA LYS A 210 21.61 -0.52 11.40
C LYS A 210 21.33 0.46 10.26
N ASN A 211 20.39 0.12 9.37
CA ASN A 211 20.04 0.98 8.24
C ASN A 211 18.95 1.99 8.58
N ILE A 212 18.26 1.88 9.71
CA ILE A 212 17.14 2.77 10.02
C ILE A 212 17.71 4.11 10.52
N GLN A 213 17.35 5.19 9.82
CA GLN A 213 17.72 6.55 10.19
C GLN A 213 16.68 7.16 11.11
N SER A 214 15.42 7.17 10.70
CA SER A 214 14.34 7.73 11.50
C SER A 214 13.03 6.99 11.27
N ILE A 215 12.19 7.01 12.30
CA ILE A 215 10.84 6.47 12.28
C ILE A 215 9.92 7.60 12.71
N ASN A 216 8.99 7.97 11.84
CA ASN A 216 8.06 9.08 12.07
C ASN A 216 6.63 8.61 11.86
N LEU A 217 5.69 9.14 12.63
CA LEU A 217 4.27 8.88 12.51
C LEU A 217 3.58 10.09 11.88
N LYS A 218 2.70 9.88 10.89
CA LYS A 218 1.92 10.97 10.28
C LYS A 218 0.53 10.51 9.87
N THR A 219 -0.39 11.46 9.67
CA THR A 219 -1.60 11.24 8.86
C THR A 219 -1.39 11.76 7.43
N ASN A 220 -2.46 11.87 6.65
CA ASN A 220 -2.39 12.40 5.28
C ASN A 220 -1.96 13.89 5.26
N ASP A 221 -2.52 14.70 6.17
CA ASP A 221 -2.31 16.16 6.20
C ASP A 221 -1.61 16.66 7.47
N SER A 222 -1.15 15.76 8.33
CA SER A 222 -0.48 16.11 9.59
C SER A 222 1.03 16.21 9.45
N THR A 223 1.65 16.91 10.40
CA THR A 223 3.10 16.91 10.58
C THR A 223 3.59 15.54 11.04
N ALA A 224 4.82 15.19 10.65
CA ALA A 224 5.41 13.91 11.01
C ALA A 224 6.02 13.98 12.42
N LEU A 225 5.47 13.18 13.35
CA LEU A 225 5.95 13.09 14.72
C LEU A 225 7.06 12.03 14.83
N PRO A 226 8.29 12.41 15.23
CA PRO A 226 9.38 11.46 15.34
C PRO A 226 9.21 10.54 16.56
N ILE A 227 9.33 9.23 16.33
CA ILE A 227 9.35 8.19 17.36
C ILE A 227 10.80 7.77 17.64
N PHE A 228 11.61 7.66 16.59
CA PHE A 228 13.00 7.26 16.68
C PHE A 228 13.83 8.07 15.70
N ASN A 229 15.01 8.49 16.13
CA ASN A 229 16.01 9.11 15.27
C ASN A 229 17.38 8.59 15.65
N SER A 230 18.13 8.07 14.69
CA SER A 230 19.54 7.75 14.86
C SER A 230 20.36 8.99 14.56
N LEU A 231 21.31 9.31 15.44
CA LEU A 231 22.32 10.30 15.11
C LEU A 231 23.09 9.86 13.84
N PRO A 232 23.53 10.80 12.99
CA PRO A 232 24.49 10.48 11.95
C PRO A 232 25.75 9.94 12.62
N ASP A 233 26.25 8.78 12.20
CA ASP A 233 27.59 8.38 12.61
C ASP A 233 28.55 9.41 12.00
N GLU A 234 29.39 10.03 12.84
CA GLU A 234 30.48 10.92 12.44
C GLU A 234 31.41 10.15 11.50
N GLY A 235 31.15 10.19 10.19
CA GLY A 235 31.93 9.44 9.20
C GLY A 235 31.16 8.80 8.05
N VAL A 236 29.83 8.90 7.96
CA VAL A 236 29.14 8.52 6.70
C VAL A 236 29.30 9.66 5.69
N THR A 237 30.40 9.58 4.97
CA THR A 237 30.74 10.31 3.75
C THR A 237 29.52 10.65 2.91
N ARG A 238 29.46 11.91 2.47
CA ARG A 238 28.68 12.37 1.30
C ARG A 238 28.62 11.24 0.27
N ILE A 239 27.42 10.92 -0.20
CA ILE A 239 27.27 10.11 -1.40
C ILE A 239 27.87 10.94 -2.55
N GLU A 240 29.08 10.62 -2.98
CA GLU A 240 29.61 11.12 -4.24
C GLU A 240 28.77 10.49 -5.34
N VAL A 241 27.87 11.28 -5.92
CA VAL A 241 27.11 10.89 -7.10
C VAL A 241 28.12 10.84 -8.25
N TYR A 242 28.74 9.68 -8.49
CA TYR A 242 29.37 9.39 -9.78
C TYR A 242 28.27 9.18 -10.82
N GLY A 243 27.64 10.28 -11.22
CA GLY A 243 26.80 10.32 -12.40
C GLY A 243 27.70 10.24 -13.63
N LYS A 244 27.84 9.05 -14.23
CA LYS A 244 27.98 8.99 -15.69
C LYS A 244 26.69 9.58 -16.26
N ARG A 245 26.71 10.87 -16.58
CA ARG A 245 25.77 11.45 -17.55
C ARG A 245 26.02 10.74 -18.87
N SER A 246 25.30 9.66 -19.13
CA SER A 246 25.12 9.21 -20.51
C SER A 246 24.23 10.26 -21.18
N ASN A 247 24.86 11.11 -21.98
CA ASN A 247 24.20 11.95 -22.96
C ASN A 247 23.48 11.01 -23.94
N ALA A 248 22.16 10.88 -23.78
CA ALA A 248 21.27 10.23 -24.74
C ALA A 248 19.93 10.97 -24.68
N LEU A 249 19.97 12.24 -25.09
CA LEU A 249 18.81 13.00 -25.55
C LEU A 249 19.21 13.49 -26.95
N ALA A 250 19.15 12.56 -27.88
CA ALA A 250 18.97 12.85 -29.29
C ALA A 250 17.59 12.27 -29.64
N MET A 251 16.70 13.19 -30.05
CA MET A 251 15.63 13.03 -31.03
C MET A 251 14.87 11.70 -31.03
N ASP A 252 13.60 11.76 -30.61
CA ASP A 252 12.49 11.46 -31.52
C ASP A 252 11.28 12.24 -31.02
N ALA A 253 10.97 13.31 -31.74
CA ALA A 253 9.68 13.96 -31.73
C ALA A 253 8.83 13.17 -32.71
N ASP A 254 8.00 12.27 -32.20
CA ASP A 254 6.87 11.78 -32.98
C ASP A 254 5.80 12.88 -32.92
N GLU A 255 5.62 13.50 -34.07
CA GLU A 255 4.52 14.37 -34.45
C GLU A 255 3.22 13.55 -34.37
N ASP A 256 2.37 13.85 -33.38
CA ASP A 256 0.95 13.53 -33.47
C ASP A 256 0.33 14.60 -34.40
N GLU A 257 0.39 14.37 -35.71
CA GLU A 257 -0.47 15.05 -36.69
C GLU A 257 -1.88 14.44 -36.56
N ASP A 258 -2.76 15.18 -35.88
CA ASP A 258 -4.21 15.00 -35.96
C ASP A 258 -4.68 15.44 -37.36
N GLU A 259 -4.79 14.50 -38.30
CA GLU A 259 -5.60 14.68 -39.52
C GLU A 259 -7.07 14.37 -39.18
N ASP A 260 -7.80 15.43 -38.82
CA ASP A 260 -9.26 15.45 -38.92
C ASP A 260 -9.64 15.50 -40.40
N GLU A 261 -9.86 14.33 -41.03
CA GLU A 261 -10.64 14.24 -42.26
C GLU A 261 -12.13 14.45 -41.92
N GLU A 262 -12.58 15.71 -42.00
CA GLU A 262 -13.96 16.03 -42.37
C GLU A 262 -14.04 16.07 -43.91
N ASP A 263 -14.75 15.10 -44.48
CA ASP A 263 -15.40 15.11 -45.80
C ASP A 263 -16.51 14.03 -45.68
N ASP A 264 -17.76 14.17 -46.11
CA ASP A 264 -18.56 15.27 -46.62
C ASP A 264 -20.00 14.70 -46.69
N GLU A 265 -21.00 15.59 -46.64
CA GLU A 265 -22.40 15.46 -47.15
C GLU A 265 -23.34 14.30 -46.70
#